data_AF-A0A1V6ARN6-F1
#
_entry.id   AF-A0A1V6ARN6-F1
#
_cell.length_a   1.000
_cell.length_b   1.000
_cell.length_c   1.000
_cell.angle_alpha   90.00
_cell.angle_beta   90.00
_cell.angle_gamma   90.00
#
_symmetry.space_group_name_H-M   'P 1'
#
loop_
_entity.id
_entity.type
_entity.pdbx_description
1 polymer ?
#
loop_
_entity_poly.entity_id
_entity_poly.type
_entity_poly.pdbx_seq_one_letter_code
_entity_poly.pdbx_strand_id
1 'polypeptide(L)'
;MIFLILWPAAIGYRRFYQGILIRGGKPRGVAWGTAVRLSTMAATGVVLALAVRLPGACVGGGALGIGVLAEAAASRFMARGLVRRLRSQSDEECAFGRALTLDKIGRFYVPLAMTSFLSFSVHPLTSFFLGRSRMPIESLAVVPVIMGLAFIFRTGGIAVQEVVIALAGDRGEHKILLRRMAGTIGLAGTLGMAAVVFSPLAPVWMGTVSGLSPELAGFALLPARLLVLLPFLEAVLAYRRGILVRARDTNPIAAAVLVQIAMVAAVFWLTVGPLGMIGATAAGIALTAGYLGGNGTLFILSRRGPVRS
;
A
#
# COMPACT_ATOMS: atom_id res chain seq x y z
N MET A 1 0.01 22.26 -0.37
CA MET A 1 0.44 21.69 0.93
C MET A 1 -0.61 21.86 2.02
N ILE A 2 -1.27 23.03 2.16
CA ILE A 2 -2.32 23.26 3.19
C ILE A 2 -3.49 22.26 3.14
N PHE A 3 -3.90 21.83 1.94
CA PHE A 3 -5.03 20.90 1.74
C PHE A 3 -4.88 19.52 2.43
N LEU A 4 -3.66 19.11 2.79
CA LEU A 4 -3.39 17.80 3.38
C LEU A 4 -3.07 17.85 4.88
N ILE A 5 -3.11 19.02 5.52
CA ILE A 5 -2.80 19.17 6.96
C ILE A 5 -3.75 18.32 7.82
N LEU A 6 -5.04 18.33 7.49
CA LEU A 6 -6.05 17.57 8.24
C LEU A 6 -6.11 16.09 7.84
N TRP A 7 -5.37 15.68 6.80
CA TRP A 7 -5.51 14.37 6.20
C TRP A 7 -5.16 13.20 7.14
N PRO A 8 -4.05 13.23 7.92
CA PRO A 8 -3.74 12.15 8.85
C PRO A 8 -4.80 11.99 9.95
N ALA A 9 -5.26 13.10 10.54
CA ALA A 9 -6.29 13.10 11.57
C ALA A 9 -7.62 12.57 11.03
N ALA A 10 -8.02 12.99 9.82
CA ALA A 10 -9.22 12.51 9.15
C ALA A 10 -9.15 11.00 8.84
N ILE A 11 -7.98 10.49 8.43
CA ILE A 11 -7.78 9.04 8.22
C ILE A 11 -7.97 8.27 9.52
N GLY A 12 -7.34 8.72 10.62
CA GLY A 12 -7.47 8.08 11.92
C GLY A 12 -8.93 8.05 12.39
N TYR A 13 -9.60 9.21 12.31
CA TYR A 13 -11.02 9.35 12.66
C TYR A 13 -11.90 8.43 11.82
N ARG A 14 -11.72 8.43 10.50
CA ARG A 14 -12.45 7.55 9.59
C ARG A 14 -12.25 6.07 9.92
N ARG A 15 -10.99 5.63 10.04
CA ARG A 15 -10.64 4.23 10.31
C ARG A 15 -11.26 3.74 11.63
N PHE A 16 -11.31 4.60 12.65
CA PHE A 16 -11.97 4.29 13.91
C PHE A 16 -13.47 3.99 13.72
N TYR A 17 -14.22 4.84 13.01
CA TYR A 17 -15.64 4.59 12.77
C TYR A 17 -15.91 3.42 11.82
N GLN A 18 -15.02 3.19 10.84
CA GLN A 18 -15.08 1.99 10.01
C GLN A 18 -14.94 0.72 10.86
N GLY A 19 -14.03 0.73 11.85
CA GLY A 19 -13.91 -0.36 12.83
C GLY A 19 -15.20 -0.60 13.63
N ILE A 20 -15.87 0.47 14.09
CA ILE A 20 -17.16 0.37 14.78
C ILE A 20 -18.24 -0.24 13.87
N LEU A 21 -18.29 0.17 12.60
CA LEU A 21 -19.25 -0.36 11.63
C LEU A 21 -19.02 -1.85 11.35
N ILE A 22 -17.77 -2.27 11.21
CA ILE A 22 -17.39 -3.68 10.99
C ILE A 22 -17.77 -4.52 12.20
N ARG A 23 -17.39 -4.10 13.42
CA ARG A 23 -17.76 -4.78 14.67
C ARG A 23 -19.28 -4.86 14.84
N GLY A 24 -20.00 -3.85 14.37
CA GLY A 24 -21.45 -3.76 14.39
C GLY A 24 -22.18 -4.58 13.32
N GLY A 25 -21.49 -5.42 12.55
CA GLY A 25 -22.10 -6.22 11.47
C GLY A 25 -22.56 -5.40 10.26
N LYS A 26 -22.06 -4.18 10.08
CA LYS A 26 -22.43 -3.28 8.97
C LYS A 26 -21.24 -2.94 8.06
N PRO A 27 -20.53 -3.93 7.49
CA PRO A 27 -19.35 -3.68 6.63
C PRO A 27 -19.71 -2.90 5.35
N ARG A 28 -20.96 -2.99 4.86
CA ARG A 28 -21.45 -2.19 3.72
C ARG A 28 -21.31 -0.68 3.93
N GLY A 29 -21.29 -0.21 5.18
CA GLY A 29 -21.04 1.20 5.48
C GLY A 29 -19.65 1.68 5.05
N VAL A 30 -18.66 0.78 5.03
CA VAL A 30 -17.30 1.09 4.55
C VAL A 30 -17.30 1.29 3.03
N ALA A 31 -18.05 0.46 2.29
CA ALA A 31 -18.21 0.59 0.84
C ALA A 31 -18.93 1.90 0.48
N TRP A 32 -20.01 2.24 1.17
CA TRP A 32 -20.70 3.52 0.99
C TRP A 32 -19.81 4.72 1.30
N GLY A 33 -18.98 4.65 2.35
CA GLY A 33 -17.98 5.68 2.63
C GLY A 33 -16.99 5.84 1.47
N THR A 34 -16.54 4.73 0.88
CA THR A 34 -15.67 4.76 -0.30
C THR A 34 -16.36 5.39 -1.50
N ALA A 35 -17.64 5.11 -1.73
CA ALA A 35 -18.41 5.76 -2.79
C ALA A 35 -18.50 7.28 -2.57
N VAL A 36 -18.83 7.73 -1.35
CA VAL A 36 -18.82 9.16 -0.98
C VAL A 36 -17.46 9.79 -1.24
N ARG A 37 -16.36 9.12 -0.84
CA ARG A 37 -14.99 9.58 -1.11
C ARG A 37 -14.78 9.80 -2.60
N LEU A 38 -15.06 8.79 -3.43
CA LEU A 38 -14.79 8.87 -4.87
C LEU A 38 -15.63 9.95 -5.55
N SER A 39 -16.92 10.04 -5.21
CA SER A 39 -17.81 11.08 -5.76
C SER A 39 -17.36 12.48 -5.35
N THR A 40 -16.97 12.69 -4.10
CA THR A 40 -16.49 14.00 -3.62
C THR A 40 -15.12 14.35 -4.16
N MET A 41 -14.20 13.37 -4.29
CA MET A 41 -12.92 13.55 -4.98
C MET A 41 -13.12 13.98 -6.43
N ALA A 42 -14.00 13.29 -7.17
CA ALA A 42 -14.28 13.60 -8.56
C ALA A 42 -14.91 15.00 -8.71
N ALA A 43 -15.95 15.30 -7.93
CA ALA A 43 -16.59 16.60 -7.95
C ALA A 43 -15.62 17.74 -7.61
N THR A 44 -14.82 17.57 -6.54
CA THR A 44 -13.82 18.54 -6.13
C THR A 44 -12.75 18.71 -7.20
N GLY A 45 -12.25 17.62 -7.79
CA GLY A 45 -11.27 17.65 -8.86
C GLY A 45 -11.77 18.44 -10.07
N VAL A 46 -12.99 18.15 -10.53
CA VAL A 46 -13.63 18.85 -11.66
C VAL A 46 -13.82 20.34 -11.37
N VAL A 47 -14.33 20.70 -10.19
CA VAL A 47 -14.55 22.09 -9.81
C VAL A 47 -13.22 22.86 -9.71
N LEU A 48 -12.22 22.29 -9.02
CA LEU A 48 -10.93 22.96 -8.86
C LEU A 48 -10.15 23.06 -10.19
N ALA A 49 -10.30 22.09 -11.09
CA ALA A 49 -9.65 22.09 -12.39
C ALA A 49 -10.34 23.03 -13.40
N LEU A 50 -11.67 22.95 -13.53
CA LEU A 50 -12.39 23.64 -14.61
C LEU A 50 -12.90 25.02 -14.20
N ALA A 51 -13.43 25.16 -12.98
CA ALA A 51 -14.00 26.42 -12.51
C ALA A 51 -12.93 27.33 -11.89
N VAL A 52 -12.13 26.81 -10.96
CA VAL A 52 -11.11 27.61 -10.25
C VAL A 52 -9.78 27.67 -11.03
N ARG A 53 -9.51 26.69 -11.90
CA ARG A 53 -8.29 26.58 -12.72
C ARG A 53 -7.01 26.59 -11.89
N LEU A 54 -7.01 25.83 -10.79
CA LEU A 54 -5.83 25.70 -9.96
C LEU A 54 -4.74 24.83 -10.62
N PRO A 55 -3.46 24.99 -10.22
CA PRO A 55 -2.41 24.06 -10.62
C PRO A 55 -2.77 22.61 -10.25
N GLY A 56 -2.41 21.66 -11.11
CA GLY A 56 -2.79 20.25 -10.95
C GLY A 56 -2.43 19.65 -9.58
N ALA A 57 -1.31 20.05 -8.98
CA ALA A 57 -0.93 19.64 -7.63
C ALA A 57 -1.93 20.11 -6.54
N CYS A 58 -2.47 21.32 -6.69
CA CYS A 58 -3.50 21.86 -5.80
C CYS A 58 -4.85 21.17 -6.02
N VAL A 59 -5.21 20.90 -7.29
CA VAL A 59 -6.42 20.13 -7.64
C VAL A 59 -6.38 18.74 -7.00
N GLY A 60 -5.29 18.00 -7.22
CA GLY A 60 -5.13 16.66 -6.66
C GLY A 60 -5.10 16.65 -5.13
N GLY A 61 -4.34 17.58 -4.52
CA GLY A 61 -4.29 17.73 -3.06
C GLY A 61 -5.64 18.10 -2.44
N GLY A 62 -6.38 19.03 -3.06
CA GLY A 62 -7.70 19.44 -2.64
C GLY A 62 -8.73 18.33 -2.76
N ALA A 63 -8.76 17.63 -3.90
CA ALA A 63 -9.63 16.48 -4.12
C ALA A 63 -9.41 15.38 -3.08
N LEU A 64 -8.14 14.99 -2.84
CA LEU A 64 -7.79 13.97 -1.84
C LEU A 64 -8.15 14.41 -0.42
N GLY A 65 -7.85 15.65 -0.05
CA GLY A 65 -8.15 16.19 1.28
C GLY A 65 -9.65 16.23 1.56
N ILE A 66 -10.42 16.87 0.68
CA ILE A 66 -11.88 17.01 0.81
C ILE A 66 -12.55 15.65 0.77
N GLY A 67 -12.13 14.75 -0.12
CA GLY A 67 -12.70 13.41 -0.23
C GLY A 67 -12.58 12.59 1.05
N VAL A 68 -11.41 12.62 1.70
CA VAL A 68 -11.19 11.91 2.97
C VAL A 68 -11.97 12.55 4.12
N LEU A 69 -12.08 13.88 4.16
CA LEU A 69 -12.91 14.57 5.16
C LEU A 69 -14.38 14.22 5.01
N ALA A 70 -14.89 14.21 3.77
CA ALA A 70 -16.26 13.83 3.48
C ALA A 70 -16.54 12.37 3.86
N GLU A 71 -15.62 11.46 3.55
CA GLU A 71 -15.73 10.05 3.96
C GLU A 71 -15.69 9.89 5.49
N ALA A 72 -14.85 10.65 6.19
CA ALA A 72 -14.76 10.64 7.64
C ALA A 72 -16.09 11.10 8.27
N ALA A 73 -16.69 12.18 7.75
CA ALA A 73 -18.00 12.66 8.17
C ALA A 73 -19.11 11.65 7.88
N ALA A 74 -19.13 11.06 6.68
CA ALA A 74 -20.10 10.05 6.30
C ALA A 74 -20.00 8.79 7.18
N SER A 75 -18.78 8.32 7.44
CA SER A 75 -18.52 7.17 8.32
C SER A 75 -19.00 7.43 9.75
N ARG A 76 -18.79 8.64 10.28
CA ARG A 76 -19.32 9.07 11.58
C ARG A 76 -20.84 9.07 11.61
N PHE A 77 -21.47 9.61 10.58
CA PHE A 77 -22.92 9.67 10.46
C PHE A 77 -23.53 8.27 10.38
N MET A 78 -22.97 7.38 9.56
CA MET A 78 -23.44 5.99 9.46
C MET A 78 -23.25 5.21 10.77
N ALA A 79 -22.16 5.48 11.51
CA ALA A 79 -21.88 4.85 12.78
C ALA A 79 -22.70 5.42 13.96
N ARG A 80 -23.45 6.52 13.78
CA ARG A 80 -24.12 7.26 14.88
C ARG A 80 -25.00 6.37 15.76
N GLY A 81 -25.79 5.49 15.15
CA GLY A 81 -26.70 4.60 15.87
C GLY A 81 -25.98 3.54 16.70
N LEU A 82 -24.89 2.99 16.14
CA LEU A 82 -24.03 2.06 16.86
C LEU A 82 -23.30 2.72 18.02
N VAL A 83 -22.79 3.93 17.80
CA VAL A 83 -22.10 4.69 18.85
C VAL A 83 -23.05 5.05 19.99
N ARG A 84 -24.31 5.39 19.70
CA ARG A 84 -25.33 5.62 20.74
C ARG A 84 -25.57 4.36 21.58
N ARG A 85 -25.70 3.18 20.93
CA ARG A 85 -25.86 1.90 21.64
C ARG A 85 -24.64 1.56 22.49
N LEU A 86 -23.43 1.73 21.96
CA LEU A 86 -22.18 1.48 22.69
C LEU A 86 -22.04 2.40 23.91
N ARG A 87 -22.55 3.64 23.84
CA ARG A 87 -22.55 4.59 24.96
C ARG A 87 -23.62 4.32 26.01
N SER A 88 -24.66 3.55 25.68
CA SER A 88 -25.75 3.20 26.60
C SER A 88 -25.57 1.82 27.25
N GLN A 89 -24.43 1.16 27.04
CA GLN A 89 -24.14 -0.14 27.64
C GLN A 89 -23.89 0.01 29.14
N SER A 90 -24.23 -1.04 29.89
CA SER A 90 -23.99 -1.06 31.33
C SER A 90 -22.50 -1.18 31.66
N ASP A 91 -22.18 -0.82 32.88
CA ASP A 91 -20.83 -0.82 33.43
C ASP A 91 -20.18 -2.21 33.49
N GLU A 92 -20.99 -3.26 33.61
CA GLU A 92 -20.56 -4.67 33.60
C GLU A 92 -20.17 -5.12 32.19
N GLU A 93 -20.93 -4.72 31.17
CA GLU A 93 -20.64 -5.01 29.76
C GLU A 93 -19.35 -4.31 29.27
N CYS A 94 -18.93 -3.24 29.94
CA CYS A 94 -17.73 -2.47 29.62
C CYS A 94 -16.49 -2.84 30.46
N ALA A 95 -16.53 -3.88 31.29
CA ALA A 95 -15.45 -4.25 32.20
C ALA A 95 -14.08 -4.40 31.51
N PHE A 96 -14.04 -5.06 30.33
CA PHE A 96 -12.81 -5.18 29.53
C PHE A 96 -12.26 -3.82 29.06
N GLY A 97 -13.14 -2.90 28.66
CA GLY A 97 -12.77 -1.56 28.23
C GLY A 97 -12.14 -0.72 29.35
N ARG A 98 -12.59 -0.90 30.60
CA ARG A 98 -12.02 -0.22 31.77
C ARG A 98 -10.67 -0.79 32.20
N ALA A 99 -10.43 -2.08 31.97
CA ALA A 99 -9.12 -2.70 32.20
C ALA A 99 -8.08 -2.32 31.12
N LEU A 100 -8.50 -1.63 30.05
CA LEU A 100 -7.66 -1.22 28.93
C LEU A 100 -6.94 0.09 29.27
N THR A 101 -5.67 -0.01 29.64
CA THR A 101 -4.81 1.16 29.87
C THR A 101 -4.08 1.56 28.59
N LEU A 102 -3.68 2.83 28.49
CA LEU A 102 -2.83 3.31 27.39
C LEU A 102 -1.54 2.47 27.26
N ASP A 103 -1.00 2.00 28.38
CA ASP A 103 0.16 1.10 28.42
C ASP A 103 -0.13 -0.26 27.77
N LYS A 104 -1.26 -0.91 28.07
CA LYS A 104 -1.66 -2.17 27.41
C LYS A 104 -1.89 -1.99 25.92
N ILE A 105 -2.51 -0.86 25.52
CA ILE A 105 -2.68 -0.51 24.10
C ILE A 105 -1.30 -0.32 23.45
N GLY A 106 -0.40 0.40 24.10
CA GLY A 106 0.96 0.66 23.62
C GLY A 106 1.76 -0.63 23.41
N ARG A 107 1.80 -1.52 24.40
CA ARG A 107 2.54 -2.81 24.30
C ARG A 107 2.06 -3.68 23.15
N PHE A 108 0.76 -3.65 22.84
CA PHE A 108 0.19 -4.38 21.71
C PHE A 108 0.39 -3.66 20.37
N TYR A 109 0.12 -2.35 20.33
CA TYR A 109 0.02 -1.59 19.09
C TYR A 109 1.38 -1.12 18.58
N VAL A 110 2.34 -0.79 19.46
CA VAL A 110 3.66 -0.26 19.04
C VAL A 110 4.41 -1.24 18.14
N PRO A 111 4.55 -2.54 18.47
CA PRO A 111 5.21 -3.50 17.58
C PRO A 111 4.52 -3.62 16.22
N LEU A 112 3.18 -3.65 16.21
CA LEU A 112 2.39 -3.73 14.98
C LEU A 112 2.53 -2.45 14.14
N ALA A 113 2.51 -1.28 14.77
CA ALA A 113 2.73 0.00 14.11
C ALA A 113 4.14 0.10 13.54
N MET A 114 5.16 -0.43 14.23
CA MET A 114 6.54 -0.45 13.75
C MET A 114 6.72 -1.28 12.49
N THR A 115 6.05 -2.43 12.37
CA THR A 115 6.09 -3.20 11.11
C THR A 115 5.48 -2.44 9.92
N SER A 116 4.38 -1.72 10.16
CA SER A 116 3.76 -0.86 9.15
C SER A 116 4.64 0.35 8.81
N PHE A 117 5.22 0.98 9.83
CA PHE A 117 6.11 2.14 9.69
C PHE A 117 7.34 1.77 8.86
N LEU A 118 8.00 0.66 9.20
CA LEU A 118 9.13 0.12 8.44
C LEU A 118 8.74 -0.10 6.96
N SER A 119 7.57 -0.69 6.70
CA SER A 119 7.10 -0.90 5.33
C SER A 119 6.89 0.43 4.57
N PHE A 120 6.40 1.47 5.25
CA PHE A 120 6.23 2.80 4.65
C PHE A 120 7.56 3.55 4.45
N SER A 121 8.61 3.24 5.21
CA SER A 121 9.93 3.88 5.07
C SER A 121 10.56 3.73 3.69
N VAL A 122 10.14 2.71 2.92
CA VAL A 122 10.56 2.52 1.53
C VAL A 122 10.19 3.74 0.66
N HIS A 123 9.05 4.39 0.92
CA HIS A 123 8.60 5.54 0.11
C HIS A 123 9.48 6.79 0.32
N PRO A 124 9.68 7.31 1.56
CA PRO A 124 10.61 8.42 1.79
C PRO A 124 12.04 8.11 1.34
N LEU A 125 12.51 6.89 1.57
CA LEU A 125 13.84 6.45 1.12
C LEU A 125 13.97 6.54 -0.40
N THR A 126 12.97 6.04 -1.13
CA THR A 126 12.90 6.14 -2.59
C THR A 126 12.94 7.61 -3.03
N SER A 127 12.06 8.46 -2.48
CA SER A 127 12.03 9.89 -2.82
C SER A 127 13.35 10.61 -2.52
N PHE A 128 14.01 10.29 -1.41
CA PHE A 128 15.31 10.85 -1.04
C PHE A 128 16.37 10.55 -2.11
N PHE A 129 16.48 9.29 -2.54
CA PHE A 129 17.46 8.88 -3.53
C PHE A 129 17.12 9.40 -4.93
N LEU A 130 15.84 9.46 -5.30
CA LEU A 130 15.42 10.12 -6.54
C LEU A 130 15.87 11.59 -6.58
N GLY A 131 15.67 12.33 -5.50
CA GLY A 131 16.07 13.74 -5.41
C GLY A 131 17.58 13.98 -5.48
N ARG A 132 18.39 12.96 -5.20
CA ARG A 132 19.86 13.00 -5.30
C ARG A 132 20.43 12.30 -6.53
N SER A 133 19.56 11.78 -7.39
CA SER A 133 19.97 11.03 -8.58
C SER A 133 20.21 11.92 -9.79
N ARG A 134 20.72 11.30 -10.86
CA ARG A 134 20.75 11.93 -12.18
C ARG A 134 19.32 12.12 -12.70
N MET A 135 19.04 13.32 -13.23
CA MET A 135 17.69 13.73 -13.69
C MET A 135 16.62 13.60 -12.58
N PRO A 136 16.80 14.32 -11.46
CA PRO A 136 15.95 14.16 -10.28
C PRO A 136 14.52 14.69 -10.52
N ILE A 137 14.37 15.76 -11.30
CA ILE A 137 13.06 16.37 -11.58
C ILE A 137 12.21 15.42 -12.44
N GLU A 138 12.80 14.91 -13.52
CA GLU A 138 12.17 13.96 -14.43
C GLU A 138 11.85 12.66 -13.70
N SER A 139 12.78 12.16 -12.89
CA SER A 139 12.56 10.95 -12.09
C SER A 139 11.39 11.12 -11.11
N LEU A 140 11.33 12.25 -10.39
CA LEU A 140 10.24 12.54 -9.46
C LEU A 140 8.89 12.75 -10.16
N ALA A 141 8.90 13.22 -11.42
CA ALA A 141 7.71 13.36 -12.23
C ALA A 141 7.15 12.02 -12.72
N VAL A 142 8.01 11.10 -13.18
CA VAL A 142 7.55 9.84 -13.79
C VAL A 142 7.28 8.72 -12.81
N VAL A 143 8.01 8.64 -11.68
CA VAL A 143 7.87 7.51 -10.74
C VAL A 143 6.45 7.35 -10.18
N PRO A 144 5.71 8.41 -9.78
CA PRO A 144 4.32 8.26 -9.35
C PRO A 144 3.41 7.65 -10.43
N VAL A 145 3.61 8.01 -11.70
CA VAL A 145 2.84 7.48 -12.85
C VAL A 145 3.11 6.00 -13.04
N ILE A 146 4.39 5.61 -13.01
CA ILE A 146 4.82 4.23 -13.16
C ILE A 146 4.35 3.38 -11.98
N MET A 147 4.47 3.89 -10.76
CA MET A 147 4.02 3.22 -9.55
C MET A 147 2.50 3.08 -9.52
N GLY A 148 1.76 4.06 -10.05
CA GLY A 148 0.31 3.97 -10.22
C GLY A 148 -0.09 2.83 -11.16
N LEU A 149 0.59 2.71 -12.32
CA LEU A 149 0.40 1.59 -13.23
C LEU A 149 0.71 0.24 -12.56
N ALA A 150 1.88 0.14 -11.93
CA ALA A 150 2.30 -1.07 -11.23
C ALA A 150 1.31 -1.42 -10.11
N PHE A 151 0.78 -0.43 -9.39
CA PHE A 151 -0.18 -0.64 -8.31
C PHE A 151 -1.45 -1.35 -8.80
N ILE A 152 -2.00 -0.96 -9.96
CA ILE A 152 -3.20 -1.61 -10.55
C ILE A 152 -2.98 -3.12 -10.68
N PHE A 153 -1.87 -3.54 -11.27
CA PHE A 153 -1.54 -4.96 -11.48
C PHE A 153 -1.11 -5.69 -10.20
N ARG A 154 -0.63 -4.96 -9.19
CA ARG A 154 -0.25 -5.52 -7.88
C ARG A 154 -1.42 -5.73 -6.94
N THR A 155 -2.54 -5.03 -7.13
CA THR A 155 -3.68 -5.06 -6.20
C THR A 155 -4.14 -6.47 -5.85
N GLY A 156 -4.28 -7.35 -6.85
CA GLY A 156 -4.62 -8.76 -6.63
C GLY A 156 -3.59 -9.49 -5.78
N GLY A 157 -2.29 -9.26 -6.04
CA GLY A 157 -1.19 -9.83 -5.27
C GLY A 157 -1.18 -9.38 -3.80
N ILE A 158 -1.52 -8.12 -3.53
CA ILE A 158 -1.67 -7.60 -2.16
C ILE A 158 -2.82 -8.32 -1.44
N ALA A 159 -3.95 -8.52 -2.12
CA ALA A 159 -5.13 -9.19 -1.55
C ALA A 159 -4.90 -10.68 -1.23
N VAL A 160 -3.90 -11.33 -1.86
CA VAL A 160 -3.54 -12.73 -1.58
C VAL A 160 -3.30 -12.96 -0.09
N GLN A 161 -2.68 -12.01 0.62
CA GLN A 161 -2.40 -12.18 2.04
C GLN A 161 -3.69 -12.41 2.86
N GLU A 162 -4.73 -11.63 2.59
CA GLU A 162 -6.02 -11.73 3.29
C GLU A 162 -6.73 -13.05 2.97
N VAL A 163 -6.74 -13.44 1.70
CA VAL A 163 -7.32 -14.71 1.25
C VAL A 163 -6.62 -15.90 1.91
N VAL A 164 -5.29 -15.86 2.00
CA VAL A 164 -4.50 -16.92 2.63
C VAL A 164 -4.79 -17.01 4.12
N ILE A 165 -4.87 -15.88 4.82
CA ILE A 165 -5.19 -15.85 6.26
C ILE A 165 -6.58 -16.46 6.51
N ALA A 166 -7.54 -16.19 5.63
CA ALA A 166 -8.90 -16.70 5.74
C ALA A 166 -9.02 -18.21 5.42
N LEU A 167 -8.34 -18.69 4.37
CA LEU A 167 -8.61 -20.00 3.77
C LEU A 167 -7.52 -21.06 4.01
N ALA A 168 -6.36 -20.71 4.57
CA ALA A 168 -5.26 -21.67 4.75
C ALA A 168 -5.60 -22.88 5.65
N GLY A 169 -6.61 -22.75 6.53
CA GLY A 169 -6.97 -23.76 7.53
C GLY A 169 -5.95 -23.85 8.67
N ASP A 170 -6.32 -24.50 9.78
CA ASP A 170 -5.47 -24.56 10.98
C ASP A 170 -4.26 -25.47 10.81
N ARG A 171 -4.38 -26.52 10.00
CA ARG A 171 -3.28 -27.45 9.70
C ARG A 171 -2.58 -27.16 8.36
N GLY A 172 -3.02 -26.13 7.63
CA GLY A 172 -2.46 -25.80 6.33
C GLY A 172 -2.97 -26.66 5.18
N GLU A 173 -4.19 -27.19 5.29
CA GLU A 173 -4.82 -28.12 4.34
C GLU A 173 -4.85 -27.55 2.91
N HIS A 174 -5.02 -26.24 2.76
CA HIS A 174 -5.12 -25.58 1.45
C HIS A 174 -3.81 -24.91 0.98
N LYS A 175 -2.67 -25.16 1.64
CA LYS A 175 -1.39 -24.49 1.34
C LYS A 175 -0.99 -24.60 -0.13
N ILE A 176 -1.08 -25.79 -0.73
CA ILE A 176 -0.67 -26.01 -2.13
C ILE A 176 -1.58 -25.26 -3.09
N LEU A 177 -2.90 -25.33 -2.87
CA LEU A 177 -3.90 -24.63 -3.68
C LEU A 177 -3.70 -23.11 -3.63
N LEU A 178 -3.54 -22.56 -2.42
CA LEU A 178 -3.30 -21.14 -2.19
C LEU A 178 -1.98 -20.67 -2.80
N ARG A 179 -0.92 -21.50 -2.75
CA ARG A 179 0.35 -21.20 -3.41
C ARG A 179 0.19 -21.12 -4.94
N ARG A 180 -0.57 -22.04 -5.53
CA ARG A 180 -0.87 -22.03 -6.97
C ARG A 180 -1.68 -20.78 -7.34
N MET A 181 -2.74 -20.49 -6.59
CA MET A 181 -3.56 -19.28 -6.77
C MET A 181 -2.70 -18.01 -6.69
N ALA A 182 -1.85 -17.87 -5.68
CA ALA A 182 -0.95 -16.74 -5.54
C ALA A 182 0.01 -16.61 -6.75
N GLY A 183 0.56 -17.72 -7.21
CA GLY A 183 1.40 -17.77 -8.41
C GLY A 183 0.65 -17.35 -9.68
N THR A 184 -0.58 -17.83 -9.87
CA THR A 184 -1.44 -17.45 -11.00
C THR A 184 -1.80 -15.97 -10.98
N ILE A 185 -2.19 -15.43 -9.83
CA ILE A 185 -2.50 -13.99 -9.67
C ILE A 185 -1.25 -13.16 -9.96
N GLY A 186 -0.10 -13.53 -9.39
CA GLY A 186 1.16 -12.84 -9.63
C GLY A 186 1.61 -12.88 -11.09
N LEU A 187 1.45 -14.04 -11.75
CA LEU A 187 1.81 -14.23 -13.15
C LEU A 187 0.86 -13.45 -14.06
N ALA A 188 -0.44 -13.51 -13.81
CA ALA A 188 -1.44 -12.74 -14.55
C ALA A 188 -1.19 -11.23 -14.41
N GLY A 189 -0.89 -10.73 -13.20
CA GLY A 189 -0.52 -9.34 -12.97
C GLY A 189 0.75 -8.92 -13.71
N THR A 190 1.78 -9.79 -13.70
CA THR A 190 3.05 -9.58 -14.41
C THR A 190 2.87 -9.55 -15.92
N LEU A 191 2.16 -10.54 -16.49
CA LEU A 191 1.88 -10.61 -17.92
C LEU A 191 0.98 -9.46 -18.37
N GLY A 192 -0.02 -9.09 -17.57
CA GLY A 192 -0.87 -7.94 -17.84
C GLY A 192 -0.08 -6.63 -17.85
N MET A 193 0.79 -6.42 -16.85
CA MET A 193 1.66 -5.25 -16.82
C MET A 193 2.64 -5.25 -18.01
N ALA A 194 3.25 -6.40 -18.33
CA ALA A 194 4.13 -6.56 -19.48
C ALA A 194 3.41 -6.21 -20.79
N ALA A 195 2.19 -6.72 -20.98
CA ALA A 195 1.38 -6.43 -22.15
C ALA A 195 1.11 -4.92 -22.31
N VAL A 196 1.02 -4.16 -21.21
CA VAL A 196 0.91 -2.69 -21.29
C VAL A 196 2.26 -2.04 -21.60
N VAL A 197 3.31 -2.30 -20.82
CA VAL A 197 4.58 -1.56 -20.91
C VAL A 197 5.44 -1.89 -22.14
N PHE A 198 5.18 -3.02 -22.79
CA PHE A 198 5.84 -3.45 -24.03
C PHE A 198 4.99 -3.25 -25.28
N SER A 199 3.77 -2.70 -25.16
CA SER A 199 2.90 -2.42 -26.29
C SER A 199 2.72 -0.91 -26.51
N PRO A 200 2.05 -0.50 -27.62
CA PRO A 200 1.66 0.89 -27.85
C PRO A 200 0.70 1.46 -26.79
N LEU A 201 0.23 0.66 -25.82
CA LEU A 201 -0.55 1.15 -24.70
C LEU A 201 0.29 1.93 -23.68
N ALA A 202 1.61 1.73 -23.63
CA ALA A 202 2.46 2.43 -22.66
C ALA A 202 2.46 3.95 -22.87
N PRO A 203 2.69 4.48 -24.10
CA PRO A 203 2.55 5.91 -24.37
C PRO A 203 1.14 6.45 -24.14
N VAL A 204 0.08 5.66 -24.40
CA VAL A 204 -1.31 6.08 -24.13
C VAL A 204 -1.54 6.25 -22.63
N TRP A 205 -1.08 5.30 -21.81
CA TRP A 205 -1.16 5.41 -20.37
C TRP A 205 -0.34 6.59 -19.83
N MET A 206 0.90 6.72 -20.28
CA MET A 206 1.83 7.74 -19.78
C MET A 206 1.45 9.15 -20.24
N GLY A 207 1.15 9.33 -21.52
CA GLY A 207 0.79 10.61 -22.12
C GLY A 207 -0.67 10.98 -21.91
N THR A 208 -1.60 10.21 -22.48
CA THR A 208 -3.03 10.57 -22.52
C THR A 208 -3.71 10.44 -21.17
N VAL A 209 -3.50 9.32 -20.46
CA VAL A 209 -4.17 9.07 -19.18
C VAL A 209 -3.49 9.81 -18.03
N SER A 210 -2.15 9.76 -17.99
CA SER A 210 -1.38 10.32 -16.87
C SER A 210 -0.91 11.77 -17.11
N GLY A 211 -1.02 12.28 -18.34
CA GLY A 211 -0.71 13.66 -18.67
C GLY A 211 0.79 13.98 -18.78
N LEU A 212 1.67 12.98 -18.98
CA LEU A 212 3.09 13.25 -19.19
C LEU A 212 3.34 13.85 -20.58
N SER A 213 4.32 14.76 -20.67
CA SER A 213 4.81 15.21 -21.96
C SER A 213 5.41 14.04 -22.76
N PRO A 214 5.48 14.11 -24.10
CA PRO A 214 6.05 13.04 -24.92
C PRO A 214 7.46 12.62 -24.49
N GLU A 215 8.29 13.58 -24.06
CA GLU A 215 9.65 13.34 -23.59
C GLU A 215 9.66 12.56 -22.26
N LEU A 216 8.80 12.96 -21.30
CA LEU A 216 8.67 12.28 -20.02
C LEU A 216 8.03 10.90 -20.16
N ALA A 217 7.11 10.72 -21.11
CA ALA A 217 6.53 9.42 -21.43
C ALA A 217 7.60 8.46 -21.97
N GLY A 218 8.46 8.93 -22.88
CA GLY A 218 9.61 8.15 -23.37
C GLY A 218 10.58 7.78 -22.23
N PHE A 219 10.88 8.75 -21.36
CA PHE A 219 11.74 8.57 -20.19
C PHE A 219 11.19 7.53 -19.19
N ALA A 220 9.88 7.44 -19.05
CA ALA A 220 9.21 6.53 -18.11
C ALA A 220 9.21 5.05 -18.55
N LEU A 221 9.43 4.75 -19.84
CA LEU A 221 9.28 3.40 -20.39
C LEU A 221 10.26 2.38 -19.79
N LEU A 222 11.56 2.71 -19.76
CA LEU A 222 12.57 1.79 -19.22
C LEU A 222 12.35 1.51 -17.71
N PRO A 223 12.19 2.53 -16.85
CA PRO A 223 11.82 2.33 -15.46
C PRO A 223 10.56 1.47 -15.27
N ALA A 224 9.53 1.66 -16.10
CA ALA A 224 8.30 0.86 -16.03
C ALA A 224 8.53 -0.61 -16.37
N ARG A 225 9.34 -0.89 -17.39
CA ARG A 225 9.67 -2.26 -17.80
C ARG A 225 10.44 -3.03 -16.73
N LEU A 226 11.31 -2.34 -15.98
CA LEU A 226 12.06 -2.96 -14.87
C LEU A 226 11.15 -3.40 -13.71
N LEU A 227 9.96 -2.82 -13.59
CA LEU A 227 8.99 -3.14 -12.53
C LEU A 227 8.02 -4.26 -12.91
N VAL A 228 8.13 -4.84 -14.11
CA VAL A 228 7.19 -5.86 -14.62
C VAL A 228 7.11 -7.09 -13.72
N LEU A 229 8.21 -7.50 -13.09
CA LEU A 229 8.23 -8.67 -12.19
C LEU A 229 7.62 -8.39 -10.81
N LEU A 230 7.38 -7.13 -10.47
CA LEU A 230 6.99 -6.72 -9.13
C LEU A 230 5.62 -7.28 -8.69
N PRO A 231 4.57 -7.38 -9.55
CA PRO A 231 3.32 -8.06 -9.21
C PRO A 231 3.50 -9.52 -8.79
N PHE A 232 4.36 -10.28 -9.48
CA PHE A 232 4.64 -11.67 -9.12
C PHE A 232 5.35 -11.78 -7.77
N LEU A 233 6.40 -10.97 -7.57
CA LEU A 233 7.16 -10.99 -6.32
C LEU A 233 6.29 -10.56 -5.12
N GLU A 234 5.38 -9.60 -5.31
CA GLU A 234 4.40 -9.18 -4.31
C GLU A 234 3.47 -10.34 -3.94
N ALA A 235 2.88 -11.02 -4.93
CA ALA A 235 1.93 -12.11 -4.67
C ALA A 235 2.59 -13.28 -3.90
N VAL A 236 3.83 -13.63 -4.25
CA VAL A 236 4.60 -14.67 -3.52
C VAL A 236 4.92 -14.21 -2.09
N LEU A 237 5.31 -12.96 -1.90
CA LEU A 237 5.61 -12.39 -0.58
C LEU A 237 4.34 -12.37 0.30
N ALA A 238 3.22 -11.91 -0.26
CA ALA A 238 1.91 -11.85 0.38
C ALA A 238 1.42 -13.24 0.80
N TYR A 239 1.58 -14.26 -0.05
CA TYR A 239 1.30 -15.65 0.31
C TYR A 239 2.12 -16.12 1.52
N ARG A 240 3.44 -15.91 1.49
CA ARG A 240 4.34 -16.34 2.58
C ARG A 240 4.01 -15.64 3.89
N ARG A 241 3.76 -14.32 3.84
CA ARG A 241 3.31 -13.54 4.99
C ARG A 241 1.97 -14.05 5.51
N GLY A 242 1.00 -14.33 4.64
CA GLY A 242 -0.31 -14.84 5.03
C GLY A 242 -0.25 -16.16 5.81
N ILE A 243 0.60 -17.11 5.37
CA ILE A 243 0.81 -18.38 6.08
C ILE A 243 1.41 -18.16 7.48
N LEU A 244 2.40 -17.28 7.59
CA LEU A 244 3.07 -16.96 8.85
C LEU A 244 2.14 -16.25 9.83
N VAL A 245 1.33 -15.30 9.34
CA VAL A 245 0.29 -14.63 10.15
C VAL A 245 -0.74 -15.64 10.65
N ARG A 246 -1.20 -16.57 9.80
CA ARG A 246 -2.13 -17.63 10.23
C ARG A 246 -1.52 -18.53 11.31
N ALA A 247 -0.22 -18.82 11.21
CA ALA A 247 0.53 -19.57 12.21
C ALA A 247 0.88 -18.74 13.47
N ARG A 248 0.50 -17.46 13.53
CA ARG A 248 0.85 -16.49 14.58
C ARG A 248 2.35 -16.27 14.77
N ASP A 249 3.17 -16.63 13.78
CA ASP A 249 4.61 -16.42 13.78
C ASP A 249 4.96 -15.19 12.93
N THR A 250 5.08 -14.03 13.58
CA THR A 250 5.31 -12.76 12.89
C THR A 250 6.77 -12.30 12.91
N ASN A 251 7.64 -12.98 13.67
CA ASN A 251 9.05 -12.64 13.78
C ASN A 251 9.79 -12.72 12.42
N PRO A 252 9.58 -13.76 11.59
CA PRO A 252 10.18 -13.81 10.26
C PRO A 252 9.71 -12.68 9.33
N ILE A 253 8.48 -12.19 9.53
CA ILE A 253 7.92 -11.09 8.74
C ILE A 253 8.68 -9.80 9.03
N ALA A 254 8.94 -9.50 10.31
CA ALA A 254 9.73 -8.34 10.70
C ALA A 254 11.15 -8.40 10.12
N ALA A 255 11.82 -9.56 10.21
CA ALA A 255 13.14 -9.76 9.62
C ALA A 255 13.14 -9.56 8.09
N ALA A 256 12.13 -10.09 7.40
CA ALA A 256 12.01 -9.92 5.95
C ALA A 256 11.77 -8.47 5.53
N VAL A 257 10.99 -7.70 6.30
CA VAL A 257 10.79 -6.27 6.07
C VAL A 257 12.10 -5.50 6.27
N LEU A 258 12.87 -5.82 7.33
CA LEU A 258 14.16 -5.17 7.59
C LEU A 258 15.15 -5.44 6.45
N VAL A 259 15.26 -6.69 6.00
CA VAL A 259 16.10 -7.06 4.86
C VAL A 259 15.62 -6.37 3.58
N GLN A 260 14.31 -6.30 3.35
CA GLN A 260 13.75 -5.58 2.19
C GLN A 260 14.18 -4.11 2.18
N ILE A 261 14.07 -3.40 3.31
CA ILE A 261 14.48 -1.99 3.42
C ILE A 261 15.99 -1.84 3.24
N ALA A 262 16.79 -2.69 3.89
CA ALA A 262 18.24 -2.66 3.78
C ALA A 262 18.71 -2.91 2.34
N MET A 263 18.11 -3.87 1.64
CA MET A 263 18.39 -4.16 0.24
C MET A 263 18.01 -3.00 -0.67
N VAL A 264 16.82 -2.39 -0.47
CA VAL A 264 16.41 -1.20 -1.22
C VAL A 264 17.42 -0.07 -1.00
N ALA A 265 17.80 0.21 0.26
CA ALA A 265 18.75 1.27 0.59
C ALA A 265 20.13 1.02 -0.02
N ALA A 266 20.65 -0.21 0.10
CA ALA A 266 21.95 -0.59 -0.43
C ALA A 266 22.01 -0.48 -1.96
N VAL A 267 20.97 -0.97 -2.66
CA VAL A 267 20.91 -0.88 -4.12
C VAL A 267 20.72 0.56 -4.57
N PHE A 268 19.90 1.36 -3.89
CA PHE A 268 19.81 2.79 -4.19
C PHE A 268 21.14 3.50 -3.98
N TRP A 269 21.83 3.25 -2.87
CA TRP A 269 23.13 3.84 -2.59
C TRP A 269 24.15 3.49 -3.68
N LEU A 270 24.20 2.22 -4.11
CA LEU A 270 25.08 1.76 -5.17
C LEU A 270 24.73 2.33 -6.56
N THR A 271 23.44 2.35 -6.91
CA THR A 271 22.98 2.78 -8.23
C THR A 271 23.01 4.29 -8.39
N VAL A 272 22.62 5.05 -7.37
CA VAL A 272 22.58 6.51 -7.40
C VAL A 272 23.95 7.12 -7.08
N GLY A 273 24.71 6.53 -6.15
CA GLY A 273 26.02 7.03 -5.75
C GLY A 273 27.11 6.76 -6.81
N PRO A 274 27.83 5.64 -6.73
CA PRO A 274 28.98 5.39 -7.61
C PRO A 274 28.61 5.16 -9.08
N LEU A 275 27.42 4.58 -9.37
CA LEU A 275 27.02 4.30 -10.75
C LEU A 275 26.35 5.49 -11.46
N GLY A 276 25.98 6.55 -10.72
CA GLY A 276 25.38 7.77 -11.28
C GLY A 276 24.11 7.52 -12.11
N MET A 277 23.35 6.48 -11.79
CA MET A 277 22.17 6.09 -12.55
C MET A 277 21.03 7.11 -12.40
N ILE A 278 20.17 7.12 -13.42
CA ILE A 278 18.90 7.86 -13.37
C ILE A 278 18.02 7.29 -12.25
N GLY A 279 17.47 8.16 -11.40
CA GLY A 279 16.73 7.76 -10.20
C GLY A 279 15.53 6.87 -10.48
N ALA A 280 14.76 7.15 -11.53
CA ALA A 280 13.61 6.32 -11.91
C ALA A 280 14.03 4.88 -12.26
N THR A 281 15.14 4.71 -13.00
CA THR A 281 15.68 3.40 -13.36
C THR A 281 16.23 2.69 -12.12
N ALA A 282 16.97 3.40 -11.27
CA ALA A 282 17.46 2.90 -9.99
C ALA A 282 16.32 2.40 -9.10
N ALA A 283 15.17 3.09 -9.08
CA ALA A 283 14.01 2.68 -8.31
C ALA A 283 13.44 1.32 -8.74
N GLY A 284 13.39 1.05 -10.04
CA GLY A 284 12.97 -0.25 -10.56
C GLY A 284 13.84 -1.40 -10.05
N ILE A 285 15.17 -1.21 -10.10
CA ILE A 285 16.16 -2.21 -9.67
C ILE A 285 16.12 -2.37 -8.14
N ALA A 286 16.14 -1.26 -7.39
CA ALA A 286 16.17 -1.27 -5.93
C ALA A 286 14.92 -1.93 -5.34
N LEU A 287 13.74 -1.60 -5.84
CA LEU A 287 12.51 -2.21 -5.36
C LEU A 287 12.45 -3.70 -5.68
N THR A 288 12.80 -4.10 -6.90
CA THR A 288 12.86 -5.52 -7.29
C THR A 288 13.82 -6.30 -6.39
N ALA A 289 15.02 -5.75 -6.14
CA ALA A 289 15.98 -6.34 -5.22
C ALA A 289 15.45 -6.44 -3.78
N GLY A 290 14.74 -5.43 -3.30
CA GLY A 290 14.05 -5.45 -2.01
C GLY A 290 13.03 -6.58 -1.90
N TYR A 291 12.17 -6.74 -2.91
CA TYR A 291 11.18 -7.81 -2.95
C TYR A 291 11.82 -9.20 -3.04
N LEU A 292 12.91 -9.35 -3.80
CA LEU A 292 13.69 -10.59 -3.85
C LEU A 292 14.32 -10.91 -2.49
N GLY A 293 14.92 -9.92 -1.83
CA GLY A 293 15.50 -10.05 -0.49
C GLY A 293 14.45 -10.49 0.53
N GLY A 294 13.34 -9.76 0.64
CA GLY A 294 12.25 -10.10 1.56
C GLY A 294 11.65 -11.49 1.29
N ASN A 295 11.46 -11.86 0.02
CA ASN A 295 11.05 -13.21 -0.34
C ASN A 295 12.10 -14.25 0.09
N GLY A 296 13.37 -14.04 -0.22
CA GLY A 296 14.47 -14.93 0.14
C GLY A 296 14.55 -15.17 1.64
N THR A 297 14.45 -14.11 2.44
CA THR A 297 14.43 -14.19 3.91
C THR A 297 13.27 -15.05 4.40
N LEU A 298 12.04 -14.83 3.93
CA LEU A 298 10.90 -15.66 4.33
C LEU A 298 11.06 -17.12 3.87
N PHE A 299 11.64 -17.36 2.70
CA PHE A 299 11.91 -18.70 2.22
C PHE A 299 12.88 -19.46 3.13
N ILE A 300 13.97 -18.80 3.54
CA ILE A 300 14.99 -19.39 4.42
C ILE A 300 14.44 -19.62 5.82
N LEU A 301 13.78 -18.61 6.41
CA LEU A 301 13.27 -18.69 7.77
C LEU A 301 12.10 -19.66 7.90
N SER A 302 11.21 -19.75 6.91
CA SER A 302 10.10 -20.71 6.92
C SER A 302 10.54 -22.18 6.87
N ARG A 303 11.77 -22.47 6.42
CA ARG A 303 12.36 -23.82 6.43
C ARG A 303 12.97 -24.22 7.77
N ARG A 304 13.28 -23.26 8.65
CA ARG A 304 14.00 -23.53 9.91
C ARG A 304 13.10 -24.03 11.06
N GLY A 305 11.80 -24.18 10.83
CA GLY A 305 10.83 -24.53 11.87
C GLY A 305 10.67 -23.39 12.91
N PRO A 306 9.60 -23.38 13.71
CA PRO A 306 9.44 -22.36 14.74
C PRO A 306 10.59 -22.46 15.74
N VAL A 307 11.35 -21.38 15.89
CA VAL A 307 12.29 -21.22 17.01
C VAL A 307 11.41 -21.12 18.26
N ARG A 308 11.35 -22.21 19.04
CA ARG A 308 10.75 -22.19 20.37
C ARG A 308 11.59 -21.26 21.24
N SER A 309 11.10 -20.05 21.46
CA SER A 309 11.53 -19.17 22.57
C SER A 309 10.55 -19.33 23.72
#